data_AF-A0AAX4NZY9-F1
#
_entry.id   AF-A0AAX4NZY9-F1
#
_cell.length_a   1.000
_cell.length_b   1.000
_cell.length_c   1.000
_cell.angle_alpha   90.00
_cell.angle_beta   90.00
_cell.angle_gamma   90.00
#
_symmetry.space_group_name_H-M   'P 1'
#
loop_
_entity.id
_entity.type
_entity.pdbx_description
1 polymer ?
#
loop_
_entity_poly.entity_id
_entity_poly.type
_entity_poly.pdbx_seq_one_letter_code
_entity_poly.pdbx_strand_id
1 'polypeptide(L)'
;MDASVVKAVSVLKLYRDSLRLAKHLGAKSGNTLALKDEVRRTFRANMHETDPEKIHTMKEAAFRGLGNYIFVEAQKMAGTEDSEPTT
;
A
#
# COMPACT_ATOMS: atom_id res chain seq x y z
N MET A 1 7.31 -1.64 -12.37
CA MET A 1 6.33 -0.57 -12.61
C MET A 1 6.91 0.40 -13.61
N ASP A 2 6.11 0.85 -14.58
CA ASP A 2 6.50 1.92 -15.49
C ASP A 2 6.56 3.26 -14.71
N ALA A 3 7.69 3.97 -14.79
CA ALA A 3 7.90 5.24 -14.07
C ALA A 3 6.94 6.35 -14.52
N SER A 4 6.47 6.29 -15.76
CA SER A 4 5.45 7.19 -16.31
C SER A 4 4.11 7.01 -15.60
N VAL A 5 3.74 5.77 -15.27
CA VAL A 5 2.50 5.46 -14.54
C VAL A 5 2.55 6.04 -13.11
N VAL A 6 3.68 5.95 -12.42
CA VAL A 6 3.85 6.51 -11.07
C VAL A 6 3.78 8.04 -11.09
N LYS A 7 4.37 8.69 -12.11
CA LYS A 7 4.23 10.14 -12.32
C LYS A 7 2.76 10.53 -12.56
N ALA A 8 2.03 9.79 -13.38
CA ALA A 8 0.66 10.11 -13.78
C ALA A 8 -0.39 9.95 -12.66
N VAL A 9 -0.18 9.05 -11.70
CA VAL A 9 -1.17 8.81 -10.63
C VAL A 9 -1.27 10.01 -9.68
N SER A 10 -2.49 10.48 -9.40
CA SER A 10 -2.67 11.59 -8.46
C SER A 10 -2.33 11.17 -7.02
N VAL A 11 -1.74 12.09 -6.26
CA VAL A 11 -1.41 11.88 -4.83
C VAL A 11 -2.66 11.53 -4.03
N LEU A 12 -3.81 12.11 -4.39
CA LEU A 12 -5.10 11.82 -3.75
C LEU A 12 -5.56 10.36 -3.99
N LYS A 13 -5.36 9.82 -5.19
CA LYS A 13 -5.66 8.42 -5.49
C LYS A 13 -4.76 7.50 -4.67
N LEU A 14 -3.45 7.79 -4.64
CA LEU A 14 -2.47 7.04 -3.87
C LEU A 14 -2.81 7.02 -2.37
N TYR A 15 -3.17 8.17 -1.80
CA TYR A 15 -3.63 8.28 -0.40
C TYR A 15 -4.85 7.40 -0.11
N ARG A 16 -5.86 7.43 -0.97
CA ARG A 16 -7.08 6.61 -0.82
C ARG A 16 -6.75 5.12 -0.91
N ASP A 17 -5.89 4.74 -1.85
CA ASP A 17 -5.48 3.36 -2.05
C ASP A 17 -4.66 2.85 -0.84
N SER A 18 -3.76 3.66 -0.27
CA SER A 18 -3.05 3.37 0.98
C SER A 18 -3.99 3.20 2.18
N LEU A 19 -5.03 4.04 2.31
CA LEU A 19 -6.02 3.92 3.39
C LEU A 19 -6.88 2.66 3.26
N ARG A 20 -7.27 2.29 2.04
CA ARG A 20 -7.99 1.03 1.79
C ARG A 20 -7.13 -0.15 2.20
N LEU A 21 -5.86 -0.13 1.80
CA LEU A 21 -4.93 -1.18 2.19
C LEU A 21 -4.76 -1.28 3.71
N ALA A 22 -4.53 -0.16 4.40
CA ALA A 22 -4.42 -0.12 5.85
C ALA A 22 -5.68 -0.69 6.55
N LYS A 23 -6.87 -0.45 5.98
CA LYS A 23 -8.12 -1.05 6.47
C LYS A 23 -8.12 -2.56 6.31
N HIS A 24 -7.75 -3.07 5.13
CA HIS A 24 -7.71 -4.51 4.86
C HIS A 24 -6.68 -5.24 5.72
N LEU A 25 -5.46 -4.71 5.80
CA LEU A 25 -4.39 -5.22 6.67
C LEU A 25 -4.85 -5.27 8.12
N GLY A 26 -5.27 -4.12 8.65
CA GLY A 26 -5.62 -4.03 10.05
C GLY A 26 -6.87 -4.81 10.44
N ALA A 27 -7.77 -5.11 9.51
CA ALA A 27 -8.90 -5.99 9.77
C ALA A 27 -8.44 -7.42 10.06
N LYS A 28 -7.32 -7.87 9.47
CA LYS A 28 -6.71 -9.18 9.76
C LYS A 28 -5.87 -9.18 11.03
N SER A 29 -5.16 -8.09 11.33
CA SER A 29 -4.21 -8.00 12.44
C SER A 29 -4.70 -7.23 13.68
N GLY A 30 -5.94 -6.73 13.67
CA GLY A 30 -6.54 -5.99 14.80
C GLY A 30 -6.00 -4.56 15.01
N ASN A 31 -5.16 -4.04 14.12
CA ASN A 31 -4.45 -2.76 14.28
C ASN A 31 -4.82 -1.71 13.20
N THR A 32 -6.05 -1.76 12.65
CA THR A 32 -6.52 -0.85 11.59
C THR A 32 -6.31 0.62 11.89
N LEU A 33 -6.60 1.07 13.12
CA LEU A 33 -6.48 2.48 13.48
C LEU A 33 -5.03 2.95 13.40
N ALA A 34 -4.10 2.18 13.97
CA ALA A 34 -2.69 2.49 13.95
C ALA A 34 -2.15 2.61 12.51
N LEU A 35 -2.47 1.65 11.64
CA LEU A 35 -2.05 1.65 10.24
C LEU A 35 -2.62 2.85 9.47
N LYS A 36 -3.91 3.16 9.67
CA LYS A 36 -4.53 4.33 9.01
C LYS A 36 -3.93 5.65 9.50
N ASP A 37 -3.61 5.73 10.78
CA ASP A 37 -3.01 6.94 11.36
C ASP A 37 -1.57 7.13 10.94
N GLU A 38 -0.82 6.04 10.73
CA GLU A 38 0.50 6.10 10.13
C GLU A 38 0.45 6.62 8.69
N VAL A 39 -0.44 6.10 7.85
CA VAL A 39 -0.66 6.62 6.48
C VAL A 39 -1.01 8.13 6.54
N ARG A 40 -1.92 8.54 7.42
CA ARG A 40 -2.29 9.95 7.58
C ARG A 40 -1.11 10.82 8.01
N ARG A 41 -0.32 10.35 8.98
CA ARG A 41 0.86 11.07 9.48
C ARG A 41 1.89 11.27 8.39
N THR A 42 2.22 10.24 7.62
CA THR A 42 3.17 10.32 6.51
C THR A 42 2.74 11.31 5.43
N PHE A 43 1.46 11.27 5.03
CA PHE A 43 0.95 12.21 4.02
C PHE A 43 0.88 13.65 4.53
N ARG A 44 0.53 13.86 5.81
CA ARG A 44 0.55 15.20 6.42
C ARG A 44 1.95 15.76 6.58
N ALA A 45 2.91 14.95 7.02
CA ALA A 45 4.29 15.37 7.21
C ALA A 45 4.93 15.91 5.91
N ASN A 46 4.50 15.39 4.77
CA ASN A 46 5.04 15.75 3.46
C ASN A 46 4.07 16.62 2.62
N MET A 47 2.99 17.15 3.21
CA MET A 47 1.93 17.85 2.45
C MET A 47 2.37 19.17 1.80
N HIS A 48 3.49 19.73 2.25
CA HIS A 48 4.08 20.97 1.76
C HIS A 48 5.32 20.73 0.89
N GLU A 49 5.65 19.48 0.57
CA GLU A 49 6.75 19.21 -0.36
C GLU A 49 6.35 19.71 -1.75
N THR A 50 7.27 20.46 -2.38
CA THR A 50 7.09 21.05 -3.71
C THR A 50 8.10 20.52 -4.72
N ASP A 51 9.14 19.83 -4.25
CA ASP A 51 10.15 19.22 -5.11
C ASP A 51 9.55 18.03 -5.88
N PRO A 52 9.46 18.11 -7.22
CA PRO A 52 8.84 17.08 -8.05
C PRO A 52 9.57 15.73 -7.96
N GLU A 53 10.89 15.72 -7.78
CA GLU A 53 11.67 14.48 -7.70
C GLU A 53 11.46 13.80 -6.35
N LYS A 54 11.43 14.56 -5.25
CA LYS A 54 11.06 13.99 -3.94
C LYS A 54 9.64 13.46 -3.91
N ILE A 55 8.68 14.19 -4.49
CA ILE A 55 7.29 13.71 -4.63
C ILE A 55 7.26 12.40 -5.42
N HIS A 56 8.04 12.31 -6.50
CA HIS A 56 8.15 11.08 -7.27
C HIS A 56 8.70 9.91 -6.45
N THR A 57 9.81 10.12 -5.73
CA THR A 57 10.40 9.09 -4.85
C THR A 57 9.41 8.64 -3.77
N MET A 58 8.69 9.57 -3.15
CA MET A 58 7.66 9.24 -2.15
C MET A 58 6.52 8.43 -2.75
N LYS A 59 6.07 8.77 -3.97
CA LYS A 59 5.07 7.99 -4.69
C LYS A 59 5.58 6.57 -4.96
N GLU A 60 6.80 6.43 -5.48
CA GLU A 60 7.40 5.11 -5.73
C GLU A 60 7.47 4.26 -4.46
N ALA A 61 7.88 4.85 -3.33
CA ALA A 61 7.93 4.16 -2.05
C ALA A 61 6.54 3.65 -1.62
N ALA A 62 5.51 4.47 -1.77
CA ALA A 62 4.13 4.06 -1.48
C ALA A 62 3.63 2.97 -2.45
N PHE A 63 3.94 3.05 -3.75
CA PHE A 63 3.61 2.02 -4.73
C PHE A 63 4.29 0.69 -4.41
N ARG A 64 5.58 0.71 -4.04
CA ARG A 64 6.30 -0.48 -3.58
C ARG A 64 5.67 -1.07 -2.33
N GLY A 65 5.26 -0.24 -1.37
CA GLY A 65 4.52 -0.69 -0.19
C GLY A 65 3.20 -1.40 -0.54
N LEU A 66 2.40 -0.82 -1.45
CA LEU A 66 1.16 -1.43 -1.95
C LEU A 66 1.44 -2.75 -2.70
N GLY A 67 2.44 -2.76 -3.58
CA GLY A 67 2.83 -3.92 -4.37
C GLY A 67 3.33 -5.09 -3.52
N ASN A 68 4.19 -4.79 -2.53
CA ASN A 68 4.69 -5.80 -1.58
C ASN A 68 3.55 -6.48 -0.84
N TYR A 69 2.53 -5.73 -0.42
CA TYR A 69 1.35 -6.34 0.20
C TYR A 69 0.62 -7.29 -0.75
N ILE A 70 0.28 -6.84 -1.96
CA ILE A 70 -0.46 -7.65 -2.93
C ILE A 70 0.30 -8.94 -3.23
N PHE A 71 1.63 -8.84 -3.38
CA PHE A 71 2.49 -9.98 -3.64
C PHE A 71 2.50 -10.97 -2.47
N VAL A 72 2.69 -10.50 -1.23
CA VAL A 72 2.66 -11.36 -0.03
C VAL A 72 1.29 -12.02 0.14
N GLU A 73 0.22 -11.27 -0.10
CA GLU A 73 -1.15 -11.78 -0.01
C GLU A 73 -1.44 -12.83 -1.11
N ALA A 74 -0.96 -12.60 -2.34
CA ALA A 74 -1.07 -13.58 -3.43
C ALA A 74 -0.30 -14.86 -3.13
N GLN A 75 0.91 -14.77 -2.56
CA GLN A 75 1.67 -15.94 -2.13
C GLN A 75 0.95 -16.71 -1.02
N LYS A 76 0.33 -16.02 -0.06
CA LYS A 76 -0.47 -16.67 0.98
C LYS A 76 -1.64 -17.44 0.40
N MET A 77 -2.36 -16.88 -0.59
CA MET A 77 -3.46 -17.57 -1.26
C MET A 77 -2.99 -18.78 -2.06
N ALA A 78 -1.90 -18.64 -2.84
CA ALA A 78 -1.33 -19.73 -3.62
C ALA A 78 -0.75 -20.86 -2.75
N GLY A 79 -0.27 -20.56 -1.55
CA GLY A 79 0.22 -21.54 -0.58
C GLY A 79 -0.89 -22.26 0.22
N THR A 80 -2.15 -21.83 0.11
CA THR A 80 -3.31 -22.48 0.76
C THR A 80 -4.01 -23.52 -0.13
N GLU A 81 -3.55 -23.73 -1.37
CA GLU A 81 -4.09 -24.74 -2.31
C GLU A 81 -3.28 -26.05 -2.27
N ASP A 82 -2.97 -26.61 -1.09
CA ASP A 82 -2.37 -27.96 -0.99
C ASP A 82 -2.60 -28.64 0.37
N SER A 83 -3.86 -28.76 0.80
CA SER A 83 -4.23 -29.66 1.91
C SER A 83 -5.59 -30.30 1.62
N GLU A 84 -5.52 -31.58 1.25
CA GLU A 84 -6.57 -32.51 0.81
C GLU A 84 -7.85 -32.58 1.68
N PRO A 85 -8.88 -33.29 1.19
CA PRO A 85 -9.49 -34.32 2.01
C PRO A 85 -9.29 -35.69 1.38
N THR A 86 -8.38 -36.47 1.95
CA THR A 86 -8.38 -37.92 1.86
C THR A 86 -9.58 -38.43 2.67
N THR A 87 -10.58 -39.04 2.01
CA THR A 87 -11.53 -39.99 2.61
C THR A 87 -11.95 -41.00 1.57
#